data_AF-A0AAN7M0P6-F1
#
_entry.id   AF-A0AAN7M0P6-F1
#
_cell.length_a   1.000
_cell.length_b   1.000
_cell.length_c   1.000
_cell.angle_alpha   90.00
_cell.angle_beta   90.00
_cell.angle_gamma   90.00
#
_symmetry.space_group_name_H-M   'P 1'
#
loop_
_entity.id
_entity.type
_entity.pdbx_description
1 polymer ?
#
loop_
_entity_poly.entity_id
_entity_poly.type
_entity_poly.pdbx_seq_one_letter_code
_entity_poly.pdbx_strand_id
1 'polypeptide(L)'
;MELSVAFPPAKPCISASKFQAPPTKLYSRSIKIHSRPPLLRLKGAIRAHDADQALSLSGATDDDGFVLEDVPHLTNFLPDLPSYPNPLQKSNAYAIVKQTFVSPEDVVAQKIVVQKGSPRGVHFRRAGPREKVFFRSEEVRACIVTCGGLCPGINTVIREIVCGLNYMYGVDDILGIEGGYRGFYSKNTLQLTPKVVNNIHKHGGTFLQTSRGGHDTKKIVDNIQDREINQVYIIGGDGTQKGAALIYKEVEERGLPVAVAGIPKTIDNDIAVIDKSFGFDTAVEEAQRAINAAHVEVESVENGVGIVKLMGRYSGFIAMYATLASRDVDCCLIPESPFHLEGQGGLYEFIEQRLKENSHVVLVLAEGAGQEYVAQSMHAINEKDASGNRLLLDVGLWLSQKIKDHFTNTRKMAISMKYIDPTYMIRAVPSNASDNVYCTLLAQSAVHGAMAGYTGFTVGPVNSKHAYIPIARVTETTNTVKLTDRMWARLLSSTNQPSFLNNPEGLRGKVDEAILEEINSMRFNSI
;
A
#
# COMPACT_ATOMS: atom_id res chain seq x y z
N MET A 1 32.01 -46.54 5.83
CA MET A 1 30.78 -47.15 6.38
C MET A 1 29.60 -46.46 5.74
N GLU A 2 29.22 -46.93 4.55
CA GLU A 2 28.00 -46.53 3.85
C GLU A 2 26.86 -47.39 4.38
N LEU A 3 25.79 -46.76 4.86
CA LEU A 3 24.56 -47.44 5.29
C LEU A 3 23.43 -46.99 4.36
N SER A 4 23.27 -47.77 3.29
CA SER A 4 22.11 -47.76 2.40
C SER A 4 20.91 -48.40 3.11
N VAL A 5 19.86 -47.62 3.36
CA VAL A 5 18.57 -48.14 3.87
C VAL A 5 17.63 -48.32 2.69
N ALA A 6 17.34 -49.58 2.36
CA ALA A 6 16.38 -49.97 1.34
C ALA A 6 14.97 -50.12 1.96
N PHE A 7 13.97 -49.47 1.35
CA PHE A 7 12.55 -49.66 1.68
C PHE A 7 11.93 -50.74 0.77
N PRO A 8 11.04 -51.61 1.28
CA PRO A 8 10.37 -52.64 0.47
C PRO A 8 9.21 -52.07 -0.36
N PRO A 9 8.84 -52.70 -1.50
CA PRO A 9 7.86 -52.18 -2.44
C PRO A 9 6.41 -52.39 -2.00
N ALA A 10 5.56 -51.40 -2.28
CA ALA A 10 4.11 -51.44 -2.06
C ALA A 10 3.40 -52.38 -3.06
N LYS A 11 2.49 -53.23 -2.55
CA LYS A 11 1.56 -54.03 -3.37
C LYS A 11 0.39 -53.16 -3.87
N PRO A 12 -0.13 -53.39 -5.10
CA PRO A 12 -1.29 -52.69 -5.63
C PRO A 12 -2.59 -53.43 -5.28
N CYS A 13 -3.61 -52.71 -4.79
CA CYS A 13 -4.99 -53.21 -4.72
C CYS A 13 -5.95 -52.30 -5.52
N ILE A 14 -6.43 -52.90 -6.61
CA ILE A 14 -7.72 -52.80 -7.33
C ILE A 14 -8.88 -52.57 -6.32
N SER A 15 -10.02 -51.87 -6.55
CA SER A 15 -10.85 -51.54 -7.71
C SER A 15 -11.76 -50.35 -7.41
N ALA A 16 -12.14 -49.64 -8.47
CA ALA A 16 -13.23 -48.66 -8.50
C ALA A 16 -14.61 -49.28 -8.21
N SER A 17 -15.39 -48.64 -7.33
CA SER A 17 -16.83 -48.84 -7.21
C SER A 17 -17.57 -47.54 -7.54
N LYS A 18 -18.32 -47.60 -8.64
CA LYS A 18 -19.24 -46.57 -9.13
C LYS A 18 -20.32 -46.30 -8.07
N PHE A 19 -20.44 -45.05 -7.63
CA PHE A 19 -21.64 -44.56 -6.96
C PHE A 19 -22.44 -43.70 -7.95
N GLN A 20 -23.64 -44.18 -8.26
CA GLN A 20 -24.60 -43.59 -9.18
C GLN A 20 -25.57 -42.72 -8.37
N ALA A 21 -25.63 -41.42 -8.64
CA ALA A 21 -26.59 -40.51 -8.03
C ALA A 21 -27.94 -40.57 -8.78
N PRO A 22 -29.09 -40.45 -8.08
CA PRO A 22 -30.42 -40.49 -8.69
C PRO A 22 -30.78 -39.16 -9.39
N PRO A 23 -31.68 -39.16 -10.38
CA PRO A 23 -31.92 -38.01 -11.26
C PRO A 23 -32.92 -37.03 -10.64
N THR A 24 -32.54 -35.76 -10.52
CA THR A 24 -33.46 -34.66 -10.19
C THR A 24 -33.92 -33.94 -11.46
N LYS A 25 -35.24 -33.77 -11.55
CA LYS A 25 -36.00 -33.26 -12.69
C LYS A 25 -35.66 -31.81 -13.04
N LEU A 26 -35.30 -31.58 -14.29
CA LEU A 26 -35.27 -30.25 -14.92
C LEU A 26 -36.70 -29.71 -15.08
N TYR A 27 -37.03 -28.64 -14.36
CA TYR A 27 -38.16 -27.77 -14.69
C TYR A 27 -37.66 -26.62 -15.58
N SER A 28 -37.85 -26.76 -16.89
CA SER A 28 -37.69 -25.67 -17.85
C SER A 28 -38.90 -24.72 -17.76
N ARG A 29 -38.71 -23.51 -17.22
CA ARG A 29 -39.64 -22.40 -17.45
C ARG A 29 -38.98 -21.40 -18.39
N SER A 30 -39.44 -21.42 -19.64
CA SER A 30 -39.16 -20.40 -20.64
C SER A 30 -39.77 -19.07 -20.21
N ILE A 31 -38.94 -18.06 -19.93
CA ILE A 31 -39.39 -16.68 -19.75
C ILE A 31 -38.96 -15.89 -20.99
N LYS A 32 -39.95 -15.26 -21.63
CA LYS A 32 -39.83 -14.49 -22.86
C LYS A 32 -38.90 -13.30 -22.66
N ILE A 33 -37.94 -13.16 -23.57
CA ILE A 33 -37.06 -12.00 -23.71
C ILE A 33 -37.91 -10.82 -24.22
N HIS A 34 -37.94 -9.72 -23.47
CA HIS A 34 -38.40 -8.43 -23.94
C HIS A 34 -37.21 -7.47 -23.96
N SER A 35 -36.80 -7.09 -25.18
CA SER A 35 -35.81 -6.06 -25.45
C SER A 35 -36.29 -4.71 -24.93
N ARG A 36 -35.55 -4.09 -24.01
CA ARG A 36 -35.71 -2.68 -23.60
C ARG A 36 -34.54 -1.83 -24.13
N PRO A 37 -34.81 -0.55 -24.50
CA PRO A 37 -33.84 0.34 -25.14
C PRO A 37 -32.79 0.89 -24.15
N PRO A 38 -31.69 1.49 -24.63
CA PRO A 38 -30.55 1.84 -23.79
C PRO A 38 -30.87 3.06 -22.91
N LEU A 39 -30.61 2.94 -21.60
CA LEU A 39 -30.74 4.04 -20.64
C LEU A 39 -29.44 4.83 -20.56
N LEU A 40 -29.57 6.15 -20.69
CA LEU A 40 -28.51 7.14 -20.58
C LEU A 40 -27.83 7.10 -19.19
N ARG A 41 -26.51 7.27 -19.26
CA ARG A 41 -25.55 7.41 -18.17
C ARG A 41 -25.84 8.67 -17.34
N LEU A 42 -26.39 8.53 -16.13
CA LEU A 42 -26.37 9.59 -15.12
C LEU A 42 -25.20 9.35 -14.14
N LYS A 43 -24.21 10.24 -14.17
CA LYS A 43 -23.31 10.49 -13.03
C LYS A 43 -24.08 11.39 -12.06
N GLY A 44 -24.38 10.92 -10.85
CA GLY A 44 -24.98 11.74 -9.81
C GLY A 44 -24.37 11.38 -8.46
N ALA A 45 -23.70 12.34 -7.83
CA ALA A 45 -23.35 12.27 -6.42
C ALA A 45 -24.66 12.28 -5.60
N ILE A 46 -24.80 11.33 -4.69
CA ILE A 46 -26.01 11.16 -3.89
C ILE A 46 -26.00 12.25 -2.80
N ARG A 47 -26.97 13.16 -2.85
CA ARG A 47 -27.22 14.19 -1.83
C ARG A 47 -28.23 13.66 -0.82
N ALA A 48 -27.91 13.73 0.47
CA ALA A 48 -28.84 13.41 1.54
C ALA A 48 -29.70 14.64 1.86
N HIS A 49 -31.03 14.47 1.87
CA HIS A 49 -32.00 15.40 2.45
C HIS A 49 -32.92 14.62 3.40
N ASP A 50 -32.93 14.98 4.67
CA ASP A 50 -34.13 15.50 5.37
C ASP A 50 -33.93 15.56 6.90
N ALA A 51 -34.16 16.74 7.48
CA ALA A 51 -34.68 16.93 8.83
C ALA A 51 -35.22 18.38 8.98
N ASP A 52 -36.53 18.49 9.19
CA ASP A 52 -37.30 19.73 9.36
C ASP A 52 -37.24 20.26 10.79
N GLN A 53 -36.82 21.52 11.00
CA GLN A 53 -37.66 22.61 11.54
C GLN A 53 -36.87 23.92 11.78
N ALA A 54 -37.15 24.87 10.89
CA ALA A 54 -37.23 26.34 11.00
C ALA A 54 -36.41 27.11 12.06
N LEU A 55 -35.51 27.98 11.57
CA LEU A 55 -35.47 29.39 11.92
C LEU A 55 -34.90 30.19 10.73
N SER A 56 -35.71 31.15 10.26
CA SER A 56 -35.49 31.96 9.06
C SER A 56 -34.35 32.98 9.23
N LEU A 57 -33.32 32.89 8.41
CA LEU A 57 -32.42 34.01 8.07
C LEU A 57 -31.87 33.78 6.65
N SER A 58 -32.19 34.73 5.76
CA SER A 58 -31.54 35.07 4.48
C SER A 58 -31.09 33.93 3.56
N GLY A 59 -31.79 33.80 2.42
CA GLY A 59 -31.42 32.95 1.30
C GLY A 59 -30.04 33.25 0.71
N ALA A 60 -29.11 32.36 1.02
CA ALA A 60 -28.21 31.73 0.07
C ALA A 60 -28.00 30.32 0.63
N THR A 61 -28.28 29.26 -0.13
CA THR A 61 -27.71 27.96 0.19
C THR A 61 -26.21 28.09 -0.04
N ASP A 62 -25.51 28.56 0.99
CA ASP A 62 -24.06 28.72 0.98
C ASP A 62 -23.48 27.32 0.82
N ASP A 63 -23.08 26.98 -0.41
CA ASP A 63 -22.33 25.76 -0.70
C ASP A 63 -20.99 25.90 0.01
N ASP A 64 -20.93 25.43 1.26
CA ASP A 64 -19.74 25.44 2.11
C ASP A 64 -18.61 24.55 1.54
N GLY A 65 -18.86 23.92 0.39
CA GLY A 65 -17.98 23.04 -0.36
C GLY A 65 -17.66 21.75 0.35
N PHE A 66 -18.54 21.29 1.23
CA PHE A 66 -18.47 19.96 1.82
C PHE A 66 -18.70 18.89 0.75
N VAL A 67 -17.70 18.04 0.52
CA VAL A 67 -17.80 16.89 -0.39
C VAL A 67 -17.51 15.62 0.39
N LEU A 68 -18.50 14.73 0.50
CA LEU A 68 -18.29 13.38 1.03
C LEU A 68 -17.94 12.43 -0.12
N GLU A 69 -16.69 11.98 -0.15
CA GLU A 69 -16.29 10.86 -1.01
C GLU A 69 -16.59 9.55 -0.28
N ASP A 70 -17.84 9.11 -0.40
CA ASP A 70 -18.36 7.97 0.34
C ASP A 70 -17.97 6.62 -0.27
N VAL A 71 -18.08 5.57 0.55
CA VAL A 71 -17.83 4.19 0.15
C VAL A 71 -19.13 3.43 -0.13
N PRO A 72 -19.13 2.48 -1.08
CA PRO A 72 -20.31 1.65 -1.34
C PRO A 72 -20.74 0.82 -0.13
N HIS A 73 -22.04 0.54 -0.09
CA HIS A 73 -22.66 -0.33 0.91
C HIS A 73 -23.48 -1.40 0.18
N LEU A 74 -23.56 -2.62 0.71
CA LEU A 74 -24.27 -3.73 0.06
C LEU A 74 -25.74 -3.39 -0.24
N THR A 75 -26.39 -2.61 0.64
CA THR A 75 -27.78 -2.17 0.43
C THR A 75 -27.98 -1.27 -0.79
N ASN A 76 -26.91 -0.73 -1.38
CA ASN A 76 -26.99 0.06 -2.61
C ASN A 76 -27.44 -0.78 -3.80
N PHE A 77 -27.12 -2.08 -3.81
CA PHE A 77 -27.50 -3.03 -4.86
C PHE A 77 -28.26 -4.27 -4.33
N LEU A 78 -28.41 -4.41 -3.01
CA LEU A 78 -29.22 -5.42 -2.33
C LEU A 78 -30.11 -4.76 -1.26
N PRO A 79 -31.17 -4.03 -1.65
CA PRO A 79 -31.93 -3.14 -0.76
C PRO A 79 -32.65 -3.87 0.38
N ASP A 80 -32.99 -5.15 0.20
CA ASP A 80 -33.74 -5.95 1.16
C ASP A 80 -32.85 -6.70 2.17
N LEU A 81 -31.54 -6.37 2.22
CA LEU A 81 -30.63 -7.00 3.18
C LEU A 81 -31.04 -6.70 4.62
N PRO A 82 -31.26 -7.73 5.46
CA PRO A 82 -31.54 -7.54 6.87
C PRO A 82 -30.31 -6.96 7.59
N SER A 83 -30.58 -6.21 8.66
CA SER A 83 -29.56 -5.72 9.58
C SER A 83 -29.77 -6.33 10.97
N TYR A 84 -28.67 -6.51 11.71
CA TYR A 84 -28.63 -7.15 13.01
C TYR A 84 -27.91 -6.27 14.03
N PRO A 85 -28.24 -6.35 15.33
CA PRO A 85 -27.46 -5.67 16.37
C PRO A 85 -26.00 -6.15 16.35
N ASN A 86 -25.06 -5.22 16.49
CA ASN A 86 -23.64 -5.58 16.52
C ASN A 86 -23.30 -6.38 17.80
N PRO A 87 -22.66 -7.56 17.70
CA PRO A 87 -22.25 -8.36 18.86
C PRO A 87 -21.40 -7.59 19.88
N LEU A 88 -20.66 -6.57 19.44
CA LEU A 88 -19.86 -5.70 20.30
C LEU A 88 -20.66 -4.95 21.37
N GLN A 89 -21.98 -4.81 21.21
CA GLN A 89 -22.86 -4.26 22.25
C GLN A 89 -22.76 -5.03 23.57
N LYS A 90 -22.39 -6.31 23.51
CA LYS A 90 -22.21 -7.20 24.67
C LYS A 90 -20.74 -7.46 25.00
N SER A 91 -19.81 -6.77 24.34
CA SER A 91 -18.38 -7.02 24.52
C SER A 91 -17.86 -6.36 25.80
N ASN A 92 -17.27 -7.17 26.68
CA ASN A 92 -16.62 -6.69 27.90
C ASN A 92 -15.48 -5.70 27.60
N ALA A 93 -14.78 -5.86 26.47
CA ALA A 93 -13.70 -4.97 26.08
C ALA A 93 -14.18 -3.54 25.78
N TYR A 94 -15.46 -3.39 25.38
CA TYR A 94 -16.07 -2.10 25.05
C TYR A 94 -16.98 -1.58 26.19
N ALA A 95 -17.18 -2.33 27.27
CA ALA A 95 -18.13 -1.99 28.33
C ALA A 95 -17.84 -0.65 29.04
N ILE A 96 -16.57 -0.22 29.08
CA ILE A 96 -16.15 1.06 29.69
C ILE A 96 -16.07 2.22 28.68
N VAL A 97 -16.27 1.96 27.38
CA VAL A 97 -16.14 2.95 26.33
C VAL A 97 -17.42 3.77 26.23
N LYS A 98 -17.35 5.06 26.59
CA LYS A 98 -18.50 5.99 26.57
C LYS A 98 -19.25 6.02 25.23
N GLN A 99 -18.52 5.91 24.12
CA GLN A 99 -19.07 5.85 22.77
C GLN A 99 -18.43 4.68 22.02
N THR A 100 -19.07 3.51 22.13
CA THR A 100 -18.57 2.27 21.51
C THR A 100 -18.67 2.33 19.98
N PHE A 101 -19.76 2.88 19.46
CA PHE A 101 -20.06 2.88 18.02
C PHE A 101 -19.78 4.24 17.38
N VAL A 102 -19.29 4.17 16.15
CA VAL A 102 -19.08 5.33 15.29
C VAL A 102 -20.39 5.64 14.59
N SER A 103 -20.82 6.91 14.66
CA SER A 103 -22.01 7.38 13.93
C SER A 103 -21.80 7.20 12.43
N PRO A 104 -22.82 6.81 11.65
CA PRO A 104 -22.76 6.90 10.20
C PRO A 104 -22.31 8.29 9.75
N GLU A 105 -22.81 9.36 10.37
CA GLU A 105 -22.51 10.75 10.00
C GLU A 105 -21.11 11.24 10.41
N ASP A 106 -20.32 10.43 11.12
CA ASP A 106 -18.95 10.79 11.45
C ASP A 106 -18.07 10.77 10.19
N VAL A 107 -17.47 11.92 9.87
CA VAL A 107 -16.58 12.09 8.72
C VAL A 107 -15.22 12.64 9.13
N VAL A 108 -14.19 12.34 8.35
CA VAL A 108 -12.81 12.74 8.52
C VAL A 108 -12.44 13.64 7.36
N ALA A 109 -12.08 14.90 7.64
CA ALA A 109 -11.62 15.83 6.62
C ALA A 109 -10.29 15.37 6.02
N GLN A 110 -10.14 15.45 4.70
CA GLN A 110 -8.88 15.17 4.01
C GLN A 110 -7.83 16.25 4.28
N LYS A 111 -8.25 17.52 4.31
CA LYS A 111 -7.39 18.67 4.60
C LYS A 111 -7.89 19.36 5.86
N ILE A 112 -7.03 19.46 6.86
CA ILE A 112 -7.30 20.18 8.12
C ILE A 112 -6.60 21.52 8.22
N VAL A 113 -5.59 21.76 7.37
CA VAL A 113 -4.93 23.06 7.23
C VAL A 113 -5.48 23.73 5.99
N VAL A 114 -6.28 24.77 6.19
CA VAL A 114 -7.02 25.48 5.14
C VAL A 114 -6.93 26.99 5.32
N GLN A 115 -7.27 27.76 4.30
CA GLN A 115 -7.35 29.21 4.42
C GLN A 115 -8.71 29.60 5.03
N LYS A 116 -8.78 30.73 5.75
CA LYS A 116 -9.95 31.12 6.56
C LYS A 116 -11.30 31.19 5.79
N GLY A 117 -11.28 31.32 4.47
CA GLY A 117 -12.48 31.34 3.62
C GLY A 117 -12.49 30.29 2.52
N SER A 118 -11.58 29.30 2.55
CA SER A 118 -11.59 28.24 1.53
C SER A 118 -12.72 27.25 1.80
N PRO A 119 -13.27 26.59 0.76
CA PRO A 119 -14.29 25.56 0.93
C PRO A 119 -13.83 24.43 1.85
N ARG A 120 -14.76 23.76 2.53
CA ARG A 120 -14.47 22.67 3.48
C ARG A 120 -13.79 21.47 2.81
N GLY A 121 -14.08 21.23 1.54
CA GLY A 121 -13.41 20.24 0.71
C GLY A 121 -13.84 18.79 1.00
N VAL A 122 -12.95 17.87 0.65
CA VAL A 122 -13.21 16.43 0.67
C VAL A 122 -13.15 15.84 2.07
N HIS A 123 -14.11 14.99 2.37
CA HIS A 123 -14.24 14.22 3.60
C HIS A 123 -14.45 12.74 3.28
N PHE A 124 -13.98 11.88 4.18
CA PHE A 124 -14.17 10.44 4.11
C PHE A 124 -14.96 9.95 5.31
N ARG A 125 -15.70 8.85 5.17
CA ARG A 125 -16.45 8.30 6.30
C ARG A 125 -15.50 7.75 7.36
N ARG A 126 -15.74 8.04 8.63
CA ARG A 126 -14.91 7.55 9.74
C ARG A 126 -15.03 6.03 9.87
N ALA A 127 -13.90 5.34 9.95
CA ALA A 127 -13.87 3.90 10.15
C ALA A 127 -14.16 3.53 11.62
N GLY A 128 -14.71 2.34 11.84
CA GLY A 128 -14.99 1.81 13.17
C GLY A 128 -16.29 1.01 13.25
N PRO A 129 -16.58 0.42 14.42
CA PRO A 129 -17.76 -0.42 14.60
C PRO A 129 -19.05 0.40 14.47
N ARG A 130 -20.06 -0.17 13.79
CA ARG A 130 -21.41 0.39 13.68
C ARG A 130 -22.36 -0.31 14.64
N GLU A 131 -23.44 0.35 15.04
CA GLU A 131 -24.46 -0.26 15.91
C GLU A 131 -25.14 -1.48 15.28
N LYS A 132 -25.25 -1.46 13.94
CA LYS A 132 -25.83 -2.53 13.14
C LYS A 132 -24.78 -3.18 12.24
N VAL A 133 -24.91 -4.48 12.04
CA VAL A 133 -24.14 -5.29 11.09
C VAL A 133 -25.08 -5.90 10.06
N PHE A 134 -24.55 -6.29 8.90
CA PHE A 134 -25.30 -6.88 7.79
C PHE A 134 -24.92 -8.34 7.53
N PHE A 135 -24.10 -8.90 8.41
CA PHE A 135 -23.73 -10.30 8.42
C PHE A 135 -23.94 -10.87 9.83
N ARG A 136 -24.58 -12.03 9.93
CA ARG A 136 -24.57 -12.83 11.15
C ARG A 136 -23.28 -13.63 11.23
N SER A 137 -22.73 -13.73 12.44
CA SER A 137 -21.47 -14.38 12.74
C SER A 137 -21.37 -15.79 12.15
N GLU A 138 -22.41 -16.58 12.32
CA GLU A 138 -22.54 -17.97 11.88
C GLU A 138 -22.72 -18.14 10.36
N GLU A 139 -23.01 -17.05 9.64
CA GLU A 139 -23.17 -17.04 8.18
C GLU A 139 -21.94 -16.51 7.46
N VAL A 140 -21.00 -15.89 8.18
CA VAL A 140 -19.78 -15.36 7.56
C VAL A 140 -18.85 -16.50 7.19
N ARG A 141 -18.51 -16.56 5.90
CA ARG A 141 -17.32 -17.25 5.41
C ARG A 141 -16.39 -16.21 4.81
N ALA A 142 -15.34 -15.88 5.55
CA ALA A 142 -14.37 -14.88 5.16
C ALA A 142 -13.17 -15.51 4.45
N CYS A 143 -12.54 -14.77 3.53
CA CYS A 143 -11.23 -15.14 3.01
C CYS A 143 -10.23 -13.98 3.04
N ILE A 144 -8.95 -14.32 3.23
CA ILE A 144 -7.83 -13.37 3.28
C ILE A 144 -6.82 -13.77 2.21
N VAL A 145 -6.36 -12.81 1.41
CA VAL A 145 -5.34 -13.00 0.38
C VAL A 145 -4.27 -11.92 0.45
N THR A 146 -3.00 -12.32 0.27
CA THR A 146 -1.87 -11.39 0.19
C THR A 146 -1.21 -11.44 -1.18
N CYS A 147 -1.02 -10.28 -1.81
CA CYS A 147 -0.48 -10.16 -3.16
C CYS A 147 0.70 -9.18 -3.25
N GLY A 148 1.55 -9.35 -4.26
CA GLY A 148 2.67 -8.47 -4.57
C GLY A 148 3.90 -8.69 -3.68
N GLY A 149 4.76 -7.66 -3.60
CA GLY A 149 6.00 -7.71 -2.81
C GLY A 149 5.76 -7.71 -1.30
N LEU A 150 6.74 -8.23 -0.55
CA LEU A 150 6.70 -8.25 0.91
C LEU A 150 6.79 -6.83 1.51
N CYS A 151 6.28 -6.70 2.72
CA CYS A 151 6.23 -5.50 3.53
C CYS A 151 6.19 -5.95 5.00
N PRO A 152 6.91 -5.30 5.92
CA PRO A 152 6.74 -5.56 7.35
C PRO A 152 5.28 -5.34 7.78
N GLY A 153 4.75 -6.24 8.60
CA GLY A 153 3.39 -6.13 9.15
C GLY A 153 2.28 -6.88 8.41
N ILE A 154 2.54 -7.50 7.25
CA ILE A 154 1.52 -8.33 6.56
C ILE A 154 0.96 -9.42 7.47
N ASN A 155 1.82 -10.16 8.17
CA ASN A 155 1.40 -11.19 9.13
C ASN A 155 0.60 -10.61 10.30
N THR A 156 0.93 -9.39 10.75
CA THR A 156 0.15 -8.70 11.79
C THR A 156 -1.25 -8.38 11.28
N VAL A 157 -1.39 -7.85 10.06
CA VAL A 157 -2.70 -7.60 9.45
C VAL A 157 -3.53 -8.90 9.34
N ILE A 158 -2.93 -9.99 8.83
CA ILE A 158 -3.63 -11.30 8.76
C ILE A 158 -4.12 -11.72 10.15
N ARG A 159 -3.24 -11.69 11.14
CA ARG A 159 -3.56 -12.08 12.52
C ARG A 159 -4.72 -11.27 13.06
N GLU A 160 -4.67 -9.95 12.91
CA GLU A 160 -5.67 -9.04 13.48
C GLU A 160 -7.01 -9.11 12.76
N ILE A 161 -7.05 -9.44 11.46
CA ILE A 161 -8.31 -9.75 10.76
C ILE A 161 -8.91 -11.04 11.33
N VAL A 162 -8.12 -12.12 11.45
CA VAL A 162 -8.60 -13.42 11.97
C VAL A 162 -9.07 -13.30 13.42
N CYS A 163 -8.26 -12.69 14.28
CA CYS A 163 -8.62 -12.46 15.68
C CYS A 163 -9.81 -11.50 15.81
N GLY A 164 -9.92 -10.47 14.97
CA GLY A 164 -11.03 -9.54 14.98
C GLY A 164 -12.34 -10.22 14.59
N LEU A 165 -12.35 -10.97 13.50
CA LEU A 165 -13.50 -11.76 13.08
C LEU A 165 -13.93 -12.76 14.16
N ASN A 166 -12.98 -13.49 14.75
CA ASN A 166 -13.29 -14.52 15.74
C ASN A 166 -13.68 -13.95 17.11
N TYR A 167 -12.83 -13.12 17.71
CA TYR A 167 -13.03 -12.66 19.10
C TYR A 167 -14.05 -11.53 19.23
N MET A 168 -14.14 -10.63 18.24
CA MET A 168 -15.09 -9.50 18.30
C MET A 168 -16.45 -9.87 17.73
N TYR A 169 -16.47 -10.69 16.69
CA TYR A 169 -17.68 -11.00 15.93
C TYR A 169 -18.10 -12.46 15.98
N GLY A 170 -17.35 -13.38 16.61
CA GLY A 170 -17.75 -14.79 16.71
C GLY A 170 -17.74 -15.55 15.40
N VAL A 171 -16.96 -15.10 14.41
CA VAL A 171 -16.82 -15.78 13.11
C VAL A 171 -15.77 -16.88 13.21
N ASP A 172 -16.15 -18.11 12.87
CA ASP A 172 -15.26 -19.29 12.93
C ASP A 172 -14.79 -19.79 11.55
N ASP A 173 -15.50 -19.45 10.48
CA ASP A 173 -15.16 -19.88 9.12
C ASP A 173 -14.35 -18.81 8.36
N ILE A 174 -13.02 -18.92 8.47
CA ILE A 174 -12.06 -17.98 7.90
C ILE A 174 -11.01 -18.75 7.09
N LEU A 175 -10.87 -18.39 5.82
CA LEU A 175 -9.99 -19.05 4.87
C LEU A 175 -8.79 -18.16 4.49
N GLY A 176 -7.61 -18.75 4.38
CA GLY A 176 -6.45 -18.16 3.76
C GLY A 176 -6.32 -18.62 2.31
N ILE A 177 -6.20 -17.68 1.38
CA ILE A 177 -5.91 -17.96 -0.02
C ILE A 177 -4.41 -17.91 -0.24
N GLU A 178 -3.80 -19.06 -0.54
CA GLU A 178 -2.35 -19.15 -0.65
C GLU A 178 -1.82 -18.65 -2.00
N GLY A 179 -0.70 -17.91 -2.00
CA GLY A 179 0.02 -17.54 -3.22
C GLY A 179 -0.68 -16.49 -4.10
N GLY A 180 -1.30 -15.49 -3.46
CA GLY A 180 -1.89 -14.34 -4.15
C GLY A 180 -3.14 -14.66 -4.97
N TYR A 181 -3.45 -13.84 -5.97
CA TYR A 181 -4.68 -13.99 -6.77
C TYR A 181 -4.79 -15.34 -7.50
N ARG A 182 -3.66 -15.92 -7.91
CA ARG A 182 -3.64 -17.27 -8.51
C ARG A 182 -4.19 -18.33 -7.55
N GLY A 183 -4.04 -18.12 -6.25
CA GLY A 183 -4.51 -19.02 -5.20
C GLY A 183 -6.00 -19.31 -5.26
N PHE A 184 -6.81 -18.38 -5.75
CA PHE A 184 -8.25 -18.59 -5.89
C PHE A 184 -8.59 -19.80 -6.77
N TYR A 185 -7.83 -20.07 -7.83
CA TYR A 185 -8.15 -21.12 -8.81
C TYR A 185 -7.03 -22.14 -9.05
N SER A 186 -5.88 -22.02 -8.36
CA SER A 186 -4.74 -22.94 -8.55
C SER A 186 -4.23 -23.60 -7.27
N LYS A 187 -4.78 -23.25 -6.11
CA LYS A 187 -4.39 -23.82 -4.82
C LYS A 187 -5.60 -24.10 -3.94
N ASN A 188 -5.39 -24.93 -2.93
CA ASN A 188 -6.35 -25.12 -1.85
C ASN A 188 -6.33 -23.92 -0.90
N THR A 189 -7.36 -23.83 -0.06
CA THR A 189 -7.43 -22.87 1.03
C THR A 189 -6.86 -23.45 2.32
N LEU A 190 -6.42 -22.56 3.20
CA LEU A 190 -6.01 -22.91 4.55
C LEU A 190 -7.05 -22.42 5.56
N GLN A 191 -7.49 -23.27 6.49
CA GLN A 191 -8.35 -22.82 7.59
C GLN A 191 -7.54 -21.94 8.55
N LEU A 192 -8.03 -20.72 8.79
CA LEU A 192 -7.43 -19.77 9.71
C LEU A 192 -8.23 -19.75 11.01
N THR A 193 -7.53 -19.92 12.12
CA THR A 193 -8.07 -19.79 13.47
C THR A 193 -7.12 -18.92 14.30
N PRO A 194 -7.57 -18.31 15.41
CA PRO A 194 -6.67 -17.55 16.28
C PRO A 194 -5.46 -18.37 16.76
N LYS A 195 -5.63 -19.69 16.91
CA LYS A 195 -4.53 -20.62 17.22
C LYS A 195 -3.49 -20.69 16.10
N VAL A 196 -3.93 -20.80 14.83
CA VAL A 196 -3.04 -20.87 13.66
C VAL A 196 -2.25 -19.56 13.50
N VAL A 197 -2.90 -18.41 13.70
CA VAL A 197 -2.26 -17.09 13.51
C VAL A 197 -1.56 -16.54 14.77
N ASN A 198 -1.54 -17.28 15.88
CA ASN A 198 -1.17 -16.73 17.19
C ASN A 198 0.20 -16.02 17.18
N ASN A 199 1.20 -16.63 16.53
CA ASN A 199 2.58 -16.16 16.54
C ASN A 199 3.05 -15.52 15.22
N ILE A 200 2.24 -15.47 14.17
CA ILE A 200 2.73 -15.06 12.83
C ILE A 200 3.23 -13.61 12.80
N HIS A 201 2.68 -12.74 13.65
CA HIS A 201 3.10 -11.32 13.79
C HIS A 201 4.57 -11.16 14.22
N LYS A 202 5.19 -12.19 14.80
CA LYS A 202 6.61 -12.19 15.19
C LYS A 202 7.56 -12.44 14.02
N HIS A 203 7.03 -12.78 12.86
CA HIS A 203 7.77 -13.11 11.66
C HIS A 203 7.47 -12.09 10.57
N GLY A 204 8.49 -11.70 9.80
CA GLY A 204 8.28 -10.95 8.58
C GLY A 204 7.74 -11.80 7.44
N GLY A 205 7.50 -11.16 6.29
CA GLY A 205 6.90 -11.81 5.12
C GLY A 205 5.41 -12.09 5.28
N THR A 206 4.91 -13.12 4.59
CA THR A 206 3.51 -13.57 4.67
C THR A 206 3.45 -15.09 4.78
N PHE A 207 2.76 -15.56 5.81
CA PHE A 207 2.49 -16.99 6.03
C PHE A 207 1.62 -17.60 4.91
N LEU A 208 0.77 -16.80 4.24
CA LEU A 208 -0.07 -17.25 3.13
C LEU A 208 0.68 -17.37 1.79
N GLN A 209 1.97 -17.06 1.76
CA GLN A 209 2.72 -16.83 0.51
C GLN A 209 2.12 -15.69 -0.33
N THR A 210 2.85 -15.22 -1.33
CA THR A 210 2.38 -14.14 -2.21
C THR A 210 2.84 -14.39 -3.64
N SER A 211 2.17 -13.78 -4.60
CA SER A 211 2.58 -13.78 -6.01
C SER A 211 2.40 -12.39 -6.63
N ARG A 212 3.14 -12.16 -7.71
CA ARG A 212 2.86 -11.10 -8.68
C ARG A 212 2.00 -11.65 -9.82
N GLY A 213 1.14 -10.82 -10.41
CA GLY A 213 0.23 -11.18 -11.49
C GLY A 213 -0.83 -12.23 -11.13
N GLY A 214 -1.43 -12.82 -12.18
CA GLY A 214 -2.42 -13.90 -12.07
C GLY A 214 -3.82 -13.48 -11.65
N HIS A 215 -4.13 -12.19 -11.77
CA HIS A 215 -5.48 -11.68 -11.61
C HIS A 215 -6.35 -12.13 -12.80
N ASP A 216 -7.45 -12.82 -12.50
CA ASP A 216 -8.48 -13.21 -13.47
C ASP A 216 -9.84 -13.00 -12.78
N THR A 217 -10.46 -11.84 -13.01
CA THR A 217 -11.65 -11.38 -12.25
C THR A 217 -12.75 -12.44 -12.25
N LYS A 218 -13.03 -13.06 -13.41
CA LYS A 218 -14.10 -14.06 -13.53
C LYS A 218 -13.78 -15.28 -12.71
N LYS A 219 -12.59 -15.88 -12.87
CA LYS A 219 -12.21 -17.07 -12.09
C LYS A 219 -12.18 -16.82 -10.58
N ILE A 220 -11.74 -15.62 -10.18
CA ILE A 220 -11.70 -15.23 -8.77
C ILE A 220 -13.13 -15.16 -8.21
N VAL A 221 -14.03 -14.45 -8.90
CA VAL A 221 -15.41 -14.25 -8.45
C VAL A 221 -16.23 -15.53 -8.53
N ASP A 222 -15.98 -16.38 -9.55
CA ASP A 222 -16.56 -17.73 -9.65
C ASP A 222 -16.14 -18.56 -8.43
N ASN A 223 -14.86 -18.53 -8.03
CA ASN A 223 -14.41 -19.25 -6.83
C ASN A 223 -14.91 -18.65 -5.51
N ILE A 224 -15.12 -17.33 -5.44
CA ILE A 224 -15.77 -16.68 -4.30
C ILE A 224 -17.19 -17.22 -4.16
N GLN A 225 -17.93 -17.29 -5.26
CA GLN A 225 -19.31 -17.78 -5.31
C GLN A 225 -19.41 -19.28 -5.03
N ASP A 226 -18.60 -20.10 -5.71
CA ASP A 226 -18.59 -21.57 -5.57
C ASP A 226 -18.24 -22.03 -4.14
N ARG A 227 -17.45 -21.24 -3.43
CA ARG A 227 -17.05 -21.50 -2.03
C ARG A 227 -17.94 -20.79 -1.02
N GLU A 228 -18.95 -20.06 -1.47
CA GLU A 228 -19.89 -19.30 -0.63
C GLU A 228 -19.16 -18.26 0.27
N ILE A 229 -18.06 -17.70 -0.22
CA ILE A 229 -17.32 -16.65 0.48
C ILE A 229 -18.10 -15.36 0.38
N ASN A 230 -18.40 -14.74 1.53
CA ASN A 230 -19.18 -13.50 1.61
C ASN A 230 -18.40 -12.31 2.20
N GLN A 231 -17.14 -12.53 2.62
CA GLN A 231 -16.21 -11.45 2.94
C GLN A 231 -14.83 -11.74 2.35
N VAL A 232 -14.24 -10.77 1.66
CA VAL A 232 -12.95 -10.89 0.99
C VAL A 232 -12.03 -9.75 1.43
N TYR A 233 -10.93 -10.11 2.08
CA TYR A 233 -9.91 -9.19 2.56
C TYR A 233 -8.65 -9.29 1.70
N ILE A 234 -8.35 -8.23 0.96
CA ILE A 234 -7.32 -8.22 -0.09
C ILE A 234 -6.16 -7.30 0.32
N ILE A 235 -5.06 -7.91 0.75
CA ILE A 235 -3.86 -7.19 1.21
C ILE A 235 -2.86 -7.09 0.05
N GLY A 236 -2.56 -5.87 -0.41
CA GLY A 236 -1.61 -5.70 -1.51
C GLY A 236 -1.41 -4.26 -1.97
N GLY A 237 -0.42 -4.04 -2.83
CA GLY A 237 -0.10 -2.72 -3.38
C GLY A 237 -1.04 -2.29 -4.51
N ASP A 238 -0.68 -1.23 -5.24
CA ASP A 238 -1.52 -0.60 -6.29
C ASP A 238 -2.17 -1.60 -7.26
N GLY A 239 -1.37 -2.43 -7.95
CA GLY A 239 -1.90 -3.44 -8.87
C GLY A 239 -2.85 -4.44 -8.20
N THR A 240 -2.67 -4.71 -6.91
CA THR A 240 -3.62 -5.55 -6.15
C THR A 240 -4.91 -4.79 -5.88
N GLN A 241 -4.85 -3.53 -5.47
CA GLN A 241 -6.04 -2.70 -5.21
C GLN A 241 -6.85 -2.45 -6.50
N LYS A 242 -6.18 -2.29 -7.65
CA LYS A 242 -6.83 -2.27 -8.97
C LYS A 242 -7.60 -3.58 -9.22
N GLY A 243 -7.00 -4.73 -8.90
CA GLY A 243 -7.68 -6.02 -8.94
C GLY A 243 -8.87 -6.11 -7.98
N ALA A 244 -8.74 -5.57 -6.76
CA ALA A 244 -9.82 -5.54 -5.77
C ALA A 244 -11.02 -4.70 -6.25
N ALA A 245 -10.78 -3.57 -6.90
CA ALA A 245 -11.83 -2.76 -7.52
C ALA A 245 -12.57 -3.53 -8.62
N LEU A 246 -11.85 -4.31 -9.46
CA LEU A 246 -12.46 -5.15 -10.48
C LEU A 246 -13.28 -6.30 -9.88
N ILE A 247 -12.81 -6.91 -8.78
CA ILE A 247 -13.53 -7.96 -8.05
C ILE A 247 -14.83 -7.39 -7.45
N TYR A 248 -14.74 -6.24 -6.78
CA TYR A 248 -15.91 -5.54 -6.24
C TYR A 248 -16.93 -5.23 -7.33
N LYS A 249 -16.49 -4.68 -8.46
CA LYS A 249 -17.38 -4.34 -9.58
C LYS A 249 -18.11 -5.56 -10.13
N GLU A 250 -17.40 -6.68 -10.32
CA GLU A 250 -18.04 -7.92 -10.78
C GLU A 250 -19.01 -8.49 -9.73
N VAL A 251 -18.69 -8.40 -8.44
CA VAL A 251 -19.59 -8.77 -7.32
C VAL A 251 -20.88 -7.95 -7.36
N GLU A 252 -20.77 -6.64 -7.57
CA GLU A 252 -21.90 -5.72 -7.69
C GLU A 252 -22.74 -6.04 -8.95
N GLU A 253 -22.11 -6.22 -10.11
CA GLU A 253 -22.79 -6.57 -11.37
C GLU A 253 -23.56 -7.90 -11.27
N ARG A 254 -23.06 -8.86 -10.50
CA ARG A 254 -23.71 -10.15 -10.22
C ARG A 254 -24.72 -10.10 -9.07
N GLY A 255 -24.81 -9.00 -8.33
CA GLY A 255 -25.67 -8.88 -7.15
C GLY A 255 -25.31 -9.88 -6.04
N LEU A 256 -24.02 -10.17 -5.85
CA LEU A 256 -23.58 -11.12 -4.82
C LEU A 256 -23.49 -10.42 -3.45
N PRO A 257 -23.96 -11.05 -2.36
CA PRO A 257 -23.87 -10.49 -1.00
C PRO A 257 -22.45 -10.63 -0.43
N VAL A 258 -21.45 -10.04 -1.10
CA VAL A 258 -20.03 -10.18 -0.78
C VAL A 258 -19.42 -8.82 -0.45
N ALA A 259 -18.88 -8.68 0.76
CA ALA A 259 -18.10 -7.52 1.14
C ALA A 259 -16.65 -7.65 0.66
N VAL A 260 -16.17 -6.70 -0.14
CA VAL A 260 -14.78 -6.64 -0.63
C VAL A 260 -14.05 -5.50 0.07
N ALA A 261 -13.08 -5.84 0.91
CA ALA A 261 -12.24 -4.89 1.64
C ALA A 261 -10.79 -4.96 1.14
N GLY A 262 -10.30 -3.85 0.59
CA GLY A 262 -8.90 -3.66 0.23
C GLY A 262 -8.08 -3.20 1.44
N ILE A 263 -6.89 -3.76 1.63
CA ILE A 263 -5.92 -3.30 2.63
C ILE A 263 -4.64 -2.90 1.87
N PRO A 264 -4.35 -1.60 1.77
CA PRO A 264 -3.37 -1.10 0.83
C PRO A 264 -1.97 -1.25 1.44
N LYS A 265 -1.12 -2.03 0.75
CA LYS A 265 0.21 -2.43 1.19
C LYS A 265 1.29 -1.88 0.27
N THR A 266 1.98 -0.86 0.74
CA THR A 266 3.19 -0.29 0.14
C THR A 266 4.15 0.06 1.27
N ILE A 267 5.46 -0.07 1.04
CA ILE A 267 6.43 0.50 1.99
C ILE A 267 6.89 1.88 1.55
N ASP A 268 6.63 2.28 0.30
CA ASP A 268 7.15 3.52 -0.27
C ASP A 268 6.36 4.76 0.21
N ASN A 269 5.30 4.56 1.01
CA ASN A 269 4.41 5.60 1.52
C ASN A 269 3.81 6.51 0.43
N ASP A 270 3.47 5.89 -0.69
CA ASP A 270 3.11 6.53 -1.95
C ASP A 270 1.59 6.57 -2.21
N ILE A 271 0.76 6.30 -1.19
CA ILE A 271 -0.69 6.40 -1.29
C ILE A 271 -1.13 7.83 -0.92
N ALA A 272 -1.66 8.58 -1.89
CA ALA A 272 -1.94 10.01 -1.74
C ALA A 272 -3.00 10.37 -0.70
N VAL A 273 -3.95 9.47 -0.45
CA VAL A 273 -5.12 9.77 0.41
C VAL A 273 -4.84 9.53 1.89
N ILE A 274 -3.86 8.69 2.23
CA ILE A 274 -3.57 8.30 3.61
C ILE A 274 -2.30 8.97 4.11
N ASP A 275 -2.24 9.24 5.41
CA ASP A 275 -1.09 9.87 6.05
C ASP A 275 0.14 8.96 5.98
N LYS A 276 -0.08 7.65 6.16
CA LYS A 276 0.96 6.64 6.22
C LYS A 276 0.48 5.26 5.82
N SER A 277 1.33 4.51 5.11
CA SER A 277 1.18 3.08 4.79
C SER A 277 1.89 2.20 5.82
N PHE A 278 1.33 1.03 6.13
CA PHE A 278 1.93 0.17 7.15
C PHE A 278 3.23 -0.45 6.64
N GLY A 279 4.19 -0.60 7.54
CA GLY A 279 5.55 -1.08 7.24
C GLY A 279 6.52 0.03 6.85
N PHE A 280 6.04 1.27 6.65
CA PHE A 280 6.89 2.42 6.35
C PHE A 280 7.85 2.77 7.48
N ASP A 281 7.36 2.86 8.73
CA ASP A 281 8.21 3.21 9.88
C ASP A 281 9.29 2.14 10.09
N THR A 282 8.91 0.86 9.99
CA THR A 282 9.85 -0.26 10.06
C THR A 282 10.87 -0.18 8.93
N ALA A 283 10.45 0.17 7.71
CA ALA A 283 11.36 0.30 6.58
C ALA A 283 12.37 1.44 6.78
N VAL A 284 11.93 2.58 7.34
CA VAL A 284 12.81 3.71 7.70
C VAL A 284 13.80 3.30 8.79
N GLU A 285 13.36 2.56 9.80
CA GLU A 285 14.22 2.07 10.88
C GLU A 285 15.32 1.12 10.37
N GLU A 286 14.98 0.14 9.52
CA GLU A 286 15.97 -0.77 8.95
C GLU A 286 16.88 -0.07 7.92
N ALA A 287 16.37 0.90 7.17
CA ALA A 287 17.17 1.75 6.30
C ALA A 287 18.20 2.55 7.10
N GLN A 288 17.80 3.12 8.24
CA GLN A 288 18.70 3.83 9.16
C GLN A 288 19.83 2.91 9.65
N ARG A 289 19.53 1.66 10.01
CA ARG A 289 20.58 0.70 10.43
C ARG A 289 21.62 0.45 9.33
N ALA A 290 21.18 0.34 8.07
CA ALA A 290 22.09 0.21 6.94
C ALA A 290 22.93 1.48 6.70
N ILE A 291 22.34 2.67 6.86
CA ILE A 291 23.06 3.95 6.80
C ILE A 291 24.13 4.02 7.88
N ASN A 292 23.78 3.71 9.14
CA ASN A 292 24.72 3.76 10.25
C ASN A 292 25.90 2.79 10.03
N ALA A 293 25.63 1.60 9.48
CA ALA A 293 26.70 0.66 9.11
C ALA A 293 27.61 1.20 8.01
N ALA A 294 27.04 1.83 6.97
CA ALA A 294 27.82 2.48 5.92
C ALA A 294 28.68 3.62 6.48
N HIS A 295 28.12 4.44 7.36
CA HIS A 295 28.84 5.55 7.99
C HIS A 295 30.06 5.07 8.77
N VAL A 296 29.90 4.08 9.66
CA VAL A 296 31.01 3.47 10.41
C VAL A 296 32.09 2.92 9.48
N GLU A 297 31.70 2.22 8.42
CA GLU A 297 32.65 1.64 7.44
C GLU A 297 33.48 2.70 6.71
N VAL A 298 32.89 3.87 6.39
CA VAL A 298 33.57 4.90 5.59
C VAL A 298 34.34 5.89 6.44
N GLU A 299 33.91 6.16 7.67
CA GLU A 299 34.67 6.94 8.64
C GLU A 299 35.96 6.21 9.07
N SER A 300 35.93 4.88 9.06
CA SER A 300 37.07 4.04 9.48
C SER A 300 38.21 3.93 8.44
N VAL A 301 38.10 4.59 7.28
CA VAL A 301 39.06 4.49 6.17
C VAL A 301 39.35 5.85 5.55
N GLU A 302 40.55 6.03 5.00
CA GLU A 302 40.88 7.26 4.27
C GLU A 302 40.09 7.35 2.97
N ASN A 303 39.54 8.53 2.70
CA ASN A 303 38.71 8.85 1.53
C ASN A 303 37.56 7.83 1.33
N GLY A 304 36.83 7.54 2.41
CA GLY A 304 35.70 6.61 2.41
C GLY A 304 34.47 7.16 1.68
N VAL A 305 33.89 6.38 0.77
CA VAL A 305 32.65 6.75 0.07
C VAL A 305 31.62 5.64 0.29
N GLY A 306 30.53 5.98 0.97
CA GLY A 306 29.46 5.06 1.32
C GLY A 306 28.24 5.31 0.47
N ILE A 307 27.69 4.28 -0.16
CA ILE A 307 26.45 4.37 -0.92
C ILE A 307 25.48 3.33 -0.37
N VAL A 308 24.33 3.80 0.12
CA VAL A 308 23.24 2.95 0.59
C VAL A 308 22.07 3.08 -0.36
N LYS A 309 21.78 1.99 -1.10
CA LYS A 309 20.62 1.93 -1.99
C LYS A 309 19.38 1.59 -1.19
N LEU A 310 18.38 2.45 -1.21
CA LEU A 310 17.10 2.26 -0.54
C LEU A 310 15.96 2.04 -1.55
N MET A 311 14.85 1.52 -1.02
CA MET A 311 13.60 1.43 -1.78
C MET A 311 13.03 2.82 -2.06
N GLY A 312 12.24 2.91 -3.13
CA GLY A 312 11.72 4.17 -3.64
C GLY A 312 11.70 4.18 -5.16
N ARG A 313 10.83 3.34 -5.75
CA ARG A 313 10.71 3.18 -7.21
C ARG A 313 10.23 4.46 -7.89
N TYR A 314 9.19 5.06 -7.34
CA TYR A 314 8.55 6.26 -7.88
C TYR A 314 8.57 7.43 -6.90
N SER A 315 8.86 7.17 -5.62
CA SER A 315 8.91 8.20 -4.58
C SER A 315 10.09 7.99 -3.63
N GLY A 316 10.65 9.09 -3.15
CA GLY A 316 11.84 9.13 -2.29
C GLY A 316 11.55 9.12 -0.79
N PHE A 317 10.35 8.75 -0.33
CA PHE A 317 9.98 8.94 1.08
C PHE A 317 10.87 8.15 2.06
N ILE A 318 11.18 6.89 1.78
CA ILE A 318 12.07 6.10 2.65
C ILE A 318 13.45 6.76 2.73
N ALA A 319 14.03 7.13 1.58
CA ALA A 319 15.32 7.80 1.52
C ALA A 319 15.34 9.14 2.28
N MET A 320 14.32 9.97 2.09
CA MET A 320 14.18 11.26 2.78
C MET A 320 14.05 11.08 4.29
N TYR A 321 13.17 10.18 4.75
CA TYR A 321 12.94 9.97 6.18
C TYR A 321 14.11 9.26 6.86
N ALA A 322 14.74 8.27 6.21
CA ALA A 322 15.92 7.59 6.74
C ALA A 322 17.11 8.54 6.86
N THR A 323 17.29 9.45 5.89
CA THR A 323 18.30 10.52 5.95
C THR A 323 18.07 11.44 7.14
N LEU A 324 16.84 11.94 7.30
CA LEU A 324 16.49 12.81 8.44
C LEU A 324 16.63 12.10 9.80
N ALA A 325 16.35 10.79 9.85
CA ALA A 325 16.45 9.98 11.06
C ALA A 325 17.90 9.66 11.44
N SER A 326 18.76 9.31 10.47
CA SER A 326 20.18 8.99 10.70
C SER A 326 20.99 10.23 11.09
N ARG A 327 20.85 11.34 10.35
CA ARG A 327 21.68 12.55 10.46
C ARG A 327 23.15 12.38 10.03
N ASP A 328 23.56 11.18 9.61
CA ASP A 328 24.94 10.88 9.14
C ASP A 328 25.07 10.93 7.61
N VAL A 329 23.99 11.25 6.90
CA VAL A 329 23.94 11.29 5.44
C VAL A 329 24.35 12.66 4.94
N ASP A 330 25.33 12.71 4.02
CA ASP A 330 25.75 13.93 3.34
C ASP A 330 24.92 14.23 2.10
N CYS A 331 24.46 13.20 1.39
CA CYS A 331 23.70 13.36 0.15
C CYS A 331 22.56 12.35 0.02
N CYS A 332 21.33 12.83 -0.16
CA CYS A 332 20.14 12.04 -0.43
C CYS A 332 19.66 12.28 -1.86
N LEU A 333 19.71 11.24 -2.68
CA LEU A 333 19.28 11.22 -4.08
C LEU A 333 17.95 10.48 -4.20
N ILE A 334 16.93 11.17 -4.72
CA ILE A 334 15.55 10.66 -4.84
C ILE A 334 15.03 10.84 -6.27
N PRO A 335 14.04 10.02 -6.72
CA PRO A 335 13.49 10.11 -8.07
C PRO A 335 12.92 11.50 -8.40
N GLU A 336 12.43 12.21 -7.39
CA GLU A 336 11.81 13.52 -7.56
C GLU A 336 12.80 14.66 -7.78
N SER A 337 14.07 14.48 -7.41
CA SER A 337 15.11 15.53 -7.44
C SER A 337 16.19 15.18 -8.47
N PRO A 338 16.13 15.77 -9.68
CA PRO A 338 17.17 15.62 -10.68
C PRO A 338 18.53 16.07 -10.16
N PHE A 339 19.60 15.45 -10.67
CA PHE A 339 20.98 15.80 -10.36
C PHE A 339 21.86 15.48 -11.55
N HIS A 340 22.97 16.21 -11.72
CA HIS A 340 24.02 15.93 -12.69
C HIS A 340 25.30 15.46 -12.01
N LEU A 341 26.09 14.66 -12.72
CA LEU A 341 27.31 14.04 -12.17
C LEU A 341 28.53 14.96 -12.25
N GLU A 342 28.74 15.57 -13.42
CA GLU A 342 29.95 16.33 -13.77
C GLU A 342 29.67 17.83 -13.88
N GLY A 343 30.72 18.65 -13.82
CA GLY A 343 30.62 20.11 -13.95
C GLY A 343 30.38 20.82 -12.61
N GLN A 344 30.33 22.14 -12.66
CA GLN A 344 30.17 22.97 -11.47
C GLN A 344 28.82 22.70 -10.79
N GLY A 345 28.84 22.50 -9.47
CA GLY A 345 27.67 22.13 -8.68
C GLY A 345 27.18 20.70 -8.91
N GLY A 346 27.97 19.86 -9.59
CA GLY A 346 27.65 18.45 -9.84
C GLY A 346 28.00 17.53 -8.66
N LEU A 347 27.47 16.30 -8.70
CA LEU A 347 27.66 15.31 -7.64
C LEU A 347 29.13 14.98 -7.36
N TYR A 348 29.98 14.88 -8.39
CA TYR A 348 31.40 14.57 -8.18
C TYR A 348 32.16 15.68 -7.46
N GLU A 349 31.85 16.95 -7.77
CA GLU A 349 32.45 18.09 -7.07
C GLU A 349 32.04 18.11 -5.61
N PHE A 350 30.75 17.86 -5.32
CA PHE A 350 30.26 17.75 -3.95
C PHE A 350 30.97 16.63 -3.17
N ILE A 351 31.10 15.44 -3.76
CA ILE A 351 31.82 14.31 -3.14
C ILE A 351 33.28 14.71 -2.87
N GLU A 352 33.96 15.31 -3.84
CA GLU A 352 35.36 15.74 -3.67
C GLU A 352 35.52 16.74 -2.52
N GLN A 353 34.59 17.69 -2.39
CA GLN A 353 34.60 18.66 -1.31
C GLN A 353 34.42 17.98 0.05
N ARG A 354 33.43 17.09 0.20
CA ARG A 354 33.19 16.37 1.47
C ARG A 354 34.37 15.48 1.87
N LEU A 355 35.00 14.81 0.90
CA LEU A 355 36.20 14.02 1.14
C LEU A 355 37.38 14.89 1.62
N LYS A 356 37.56 16.10 1.09
CA LYS A 356 38.60 17.03 1.58
C LYS A 356 38.31 17.56 2.98
N GLU A 357 37.04 17.79 3.30
CA GLU A 357 36.61 18.34 4.59
C GLU A 357 36.64 17.29 5.71
N ASN A 358 36.14 16.07 5.45
CA ASN A 358 35.89 15.07 6.49
C ASN A 358 36.57 13.72 6.25
N SER A 359 37.29 13.55 5.14
CA SER A 359 37.87 12.26 4.71
C SER A 359 36.88 11.14 4.41
N HIS A 360 35.56 11.40 4.50
CA HIS A 360 34.52 10.45 4.14
C HIS A 360 33.23 11.16 3.67
N VAL A 361 32.35 10.40 3.01
CA VAL A 361 31.02 10.86 2.59
C VAL A 361 30.02 9.69 2.56
N VAL A 362 28.78 9.94 2.98
CA VAL A 362 27.67 8.97 2.94
C VAL A 362 26.57 9.47 2.01
N LEU A 363 26.23 8.65 1.02
CA LEU A 363 25.17 8.87 0.05
C LEU A 363 24.03 7.87 0.26
N VAL A 364 22.81 8.37 0.32
CA VAL A 364 21.59 7.58 0.25
C VAL A 364 20.99 7.74 -1.15
N LEU A 365 20.71 6.62 -1.80
CA LEU A 365 20.20 6.56 -3.16
C LEU A 365 18.90 5.76 -3.19
N ALA A 366 17.76 6.38 -3.50
CA ALA A 366 16.55 5.65 -3.81
C ALA A 366 16.68 4.92 -5.16
N GLU A 367 16.19 3.69 -5.27
CA GLU A 367 16.33 2.86 -6.47
C GLU A 367 15.81 3.50 -7.77
N GLY A 368 14.82 4.39 -7.68
CA GLY A 368 14.27 5.10 -8.84
C GLY A 368 15.05 6.35 -9.27
N ALA A 369 16.03 6.82 -8.47
CA ALA A 369 16.82 8.01 -8.81
C ALA A 369 17.87 7.68 -9.88
N GLY A 370 18.09 8.57 -10.85
CA GLY A 370 19.18 8.44 -11.83
C GLY A 370 19.00 7.32 -12.87
N GLN A 371 17.77 6.81 -13.07
CA GLN A 371 17.47 5.74 -14.03
C GLN A 371 17.79 6.14 -15.49
N GLU A 372 17.70 7.43 -15.80
CA GLU A 372 18.05 8.04 -17.09
C GLU A 372 19.51 7.79 -17.48
N TYR A 373 20.43 7.83 -16.52
CA TYR A 373 21.85 7.62 -16.78
C TYR A 373 22.17 6.18 -17.14
N VAL A 374 21.55 5.24 -16.42
CA VAL A 374 21.78 3.81 -16.64
C VAL A 374 21.17 3.38 -17.97
N ALA A 375 19.97 3.86 -18.30
CA ALA A 375 19.30 3.58 -19.55
C ALA A 375 20.11 4.02 -20.78
N GLN A 376 20.74 5.21 -20.72
CA GLN A 376 21.62 5.71 -21.79
C GLN A 376 22.88 4.85 -21.94
N SER A 377 23.43 4.33 -20.83
CA SER A 377 24.68 3.56 -20.85
C SER A 377 24.54 2.09 -21.24
N MET A 378 23.35 1.49 -21.07
CA MET A 378 23.16 0.04 -21.19
C MET A 378 22.26 -0.41 -22.36
N HIS A 379 21.81 0.48 -23.25
CA HIS A 379 20.86 0.14 -24.34
C HIS A 379 19.68 -0.73 -23.86
N ALA A 380 19.06 -0.33 -22.75
CA ALA A 380 18.20 -1.22 -21.96
C ALA A 380 16.97 -1.74 -22.72
N ILE A 381 16.72 -3.04 -22.58
CA ILE A 381 15.50 -3.72 -23.00
C ILE A 381 14.38 -3.34 -22.01
N ASN A 382 13.22 -2.91 -22.52
CA ASN A 382 12.03 -2.56 -21.72
C ASN A 382 11.35 -3.81 -21.11
N GLU A 383 12.06 -4.52 -20.24
CA GLU A 383 11.54 -5.71 -19.56
C GLU A 383 10.53 -5.32 -18.47
N LYS A 384 9.47 -6.14 -18.34
CA LYS A 384 8.39 -5.96 -17.36
C LYS A 384 8.28 -7.19 -16.46
N ASP A 385 7.90 -6.98 -15.20
CA ASP A 385 7.57 -8.07 -14.29
C ASP A 385 6.23 -8.73 -14.65
N ALA A 386 5.90 -9.85 -13.98
CA ALA A 386 4.64 -10.58 -14.21
C ALA A 386 3.37 -9.78 -13.88
N SER A 387 3.49 -8.63 -13.21
CA SER A 387 2.40 -7.68 -12.95
C SER A 387 2.39 -6.52 -13.96
N GLY A 388 3.29 -6.49 -14.94
CA GLY A 388 3.40 -5.45 -15.96
C GLY A 388 4.23 -4.22 -15.56
N ASN A 389 4.90 -4.22 -14.41
CA ASN A 389 5.74 -3.10 -13.99
C ASN A 389 7.11 -3.14 -14.69
N ARG A 390 7.64 -2.00 -15.12
CA ARG A 390 9.01 -1.91 -15.65
C ARG A 390 10.03 -2.39 -14.62
N LEU A 391 11.00 -3.18 -15.05
CA LEU A 391 12.16 -3.54 -14.23
C LEU A 391 13.14 -2.37 -14.22
N LEU A 392 13.50 -1.91 -13.02
CA LEU A 392 14.50 -0.86 -12.84
C LEU A 392 15.90 -1.46 -13.02
N LEU A 393 16.82 -0.63 -13.53
CA LEU A 393 18.24 -0.98 -13.60
C LEU A 393 18.89 -0.69 -12.25
N ASP A 394 19.98 -1.41 -11.92
CA ASP A 394 20.71 -1.19 -10.66
C ASP A 394 21.57 0.07 -10.73
N VAL A 395 20.98 1.22 -10.37
CA VAL A 395 21.67 2.52 -10.32
C VAL A 395 22.72 2.54 -9.22
N GLY A 396 22.55 1.79 -8.13
CA GLY A 396 23.48 1.80 -7.00
C GLY A 396 24.85 1.29 -7.39
N LEU A 397 24.89 0.12 -8.03
CA LEU A 397 26.15 -0.44 -8.53
C LEU A 397 26.75 0.42 -9.65
N TRP A 398 25.91 0.90 -10.56
CA TRP A 398 26.33 1.75 -11.67
C TRP A 398 26.98 3.06 -11.17
N LEU A 399 26.34 3.75 -10.24
CA LEU A 399 26.83 5.01 -9.68
C LEU A 399 28.13 4.80 -8.89
N SER A 400 28.21 3.70 -8.13
CA SER A 400 29.44 3.32 -7.40
C SER A 400 30.63 3.17 -8.36
N GLN A 401 30.43 2.50 -9.50
CA GLN A 401 31.47 2.34 -10.51
C GLN A 401 31.86 3.69 -11.13
N LYS A 402 30.88 4.53 -11.47
CA LYS A 402 31.12 5.84 -12.09
C LYS A 402 31.89 6.80 -11.17
N ILE A 403 31.55 6.84 -9.89
CA ILE A 403 32.30 7.62 -8.89
C ILE A 403 33.74 7.09 -8.80
N LYS A 404 33.92 5.77 -8.67
CA LYS A 404 35.25 5.16 -8.60
C LYS A 404 36.11 5.48 -9.82
N ASP A 405 35.54 5.40 -11.02
CA ASP A 405 36.23 5.72 -12.27
C ASP A 405 36.61 7.20 -12.33
N HIS A 406 35.71 8.12 -11.96
CA HIS A 406 36.01 9.55 -11.95
C HIS A 406 37.18 9.89 -11.02
N PHE A 407 37.16 9.39 -9.79
CA PHE A 407 38.20 9.71 -8.81
C PHE A 407 39.55 9.07 -9.14
N THR A 408 39.54 7.83 -9.64
CA THR A 408 40.77 7.11 -10.04
C THR A 408 41.38 7.69 -11.32
N ASN A 409 40.57 7.89 -12.36
CA ASN A 409 41.06 8.21 -13.70
C ASN A 409 41.26 9.72 -13.90
N THR A 410 40.34 10.54 -13.39
CA THR A 410 40.32 12.00 -13.62
C THR A 410 41.02 12.74 -12.49
N ARG A 411 40.64 12.51 -11.23
CA ARG A 411 41.19 13.23 -10.07
C ARG A 411 42.51 12.67 -9.54
N LYS A 412 42.87 11.44 -9.94
CA LYS A 412 44.03 10.69 -9.41
C LYS A 412 44.01 10.58 -7.88
N MET A 413 42.80 10.47 -7.30
CA MET A 413 42.59 10.30 -5.87
C MET A 413 42.11 8.87 -5.59
N ALA A 414 42.80 8.18 -4.68
CA ALA A 414 42.34 6.88 -4.20
C ALA A 414 41.15 7.07 -3.25
N ILE A 415 40.08 6.32 -3.48
CA ILE A 415 38.88 6.29 -2.63
C ILE A 415 38.57 4.85 -2.19
N SER A 416 38.02 4.71 -1.00
CA SER A 416 37.54 3.43 -0.46
C SER A 416 36.01 3.37 -0.58
N MET A 417 35.51 2.65 -1.58
CA MET A 417 34.08 2.56 -1.89
C MET A 417 33.39 1.45 -1.09
N LYS A 418 32.26 1.76 -0.46
CA LYS A 418 31.40 0.82 0.27
C LYS A 418 29.97 0.95 -0.26
N TYR A 419 29.45 -0.14 -0.81
CA TYR A 419 28.09 -0.19 -1.33
C TYR A 419 27.23 -1.15 -0.50
N ILE A 420 26.09 -0.69 -0.02
CA ILE A 420 25.15 -1.49 0.76
C ILE A 420 23.78 -1.48 0.08
N ASP A 421 23.27 -2.67 -0.22
CA ASP A 421 21.89 -2.89 -0.66
C ASP A 421 21.09 -3.68 0.40
N PRO A 422 20.45 -3.01 1.37
CA PRO A 422 19.63 -3.63 2.39
C PRO A 422 18.21 -3.99 1.92
N THR A 423 17.89 -3.93 0.61
CA THR A 423 16.51 -4.02 0.09
C THR A 423 15.69 -5.18 0.67
N TYR A 424 16.27 -6.38 0.77
CA TYR A 424 15.56 -7.53 1.33
C TYR A 424 15.53 -7.54 2.86
N MET A 425 16.56 -7.00 3.51
CA MET A 425 16.60 -6.85 4.96
C MET A 425 15.52 -5.87 5.44
N ILE A 426 15.24 -4.82 4.67
CA ILE A 426 14.18 -3.84 4.96
C ILE A 426 12.78 -4.45 4.89
N ARG A 427 12.48 -5.24 3.84
CA ARG A 427 11.10 -5.69 3.58
C ARG A 427 10.73 -7.04 4.22
N ALA A 428 11.71 -7.81 4.67
CA ALA A 428 11.50 -9.18 5.17
C ALA A 428 11.47 -9.29 6.69
N VAL A 429 11.69 -8.19 7.42
CA VAL A 429 11.65 -8.16 8.89
C VAL A 429 10.22 -8.13 9.43
N PRO A 430 10.01 -8.55 10.70
CA PRO A 430 8.77 -8.24 11.42
C PRO A 430 8.60 -6.72 11.58
N SER A 431 7.35 -6.26 11.68
CA SER A 431 7.04 -4.85 11.93
C SER A 431 7.40 -4.42 13.35
N ASN A 432 7.87 -3.18 13.48
CA ASN A 432 8.13 -2.55 14.78
C ASN A 432 6.84 -2.22 15.55
N ALA A 433 6.98 -1.67 16.75
CA ALA A 433 5.84 -1.39 17.63
C ALA A 433 4.82 -0.41 17.02
N SER A 434 5.29 0.65 16.35
CA SER A 434 4.44 1.65 15.69
C SER A 434 3.60 1.02 14.58
N ASP A 435 4.26 0.26 13.69
CA ASP A 435 3.58 -0.43 12.60
C ASP A 435 2.65 -1.55 13.10
N ASN A 436 2.97 -2.22 14.21
CA ASN A 436 2.07 -3.22 14.80
C ASN A 436 0.76 -2.61 15.31
N VAL A 437 0.83 -1.46 15.98
CA VAL A 437 -0.37 -0.71 16.40
C VAL A 437 -1.18 -0.30 15.17
N TYR A 438 -0.50 0.22 14.14
CA TYR A 438 -1.18 0.63 12.92
C TYR A 438 -1.84 -0.56 12.20
N CYS A 439 -1.13 -1.67 11.99
CA CYS A 439 -1.68 -2.89 11.38
C CYS A 439 -2.92 -3.39 12.13
N THR A 440 -2.92 -3.29 13.47
CA THR A 440 -4.05 -3.66 14.32
C THR A 440 -5.27 -2.79 14.05
N LEU A 441 -5.11 -1.46 14.09
CA LEU A 441 -6.21 -0.53 13.85
C LEU A 441 -6.75 -0.64 12.42
N LEU A 442 -5.86 -0.86 11.45
CA LEU A 442 -6.18 -1.06 10.05
C LEU A 442 -7.03 -2.32 9.84
N ALA A 443 -6.58 -3.45 10.37
CA ALA A 443 -7.28 -4.73 10.28
C ALA A 443 -8.65 -4.70 10.98
N GLN A 444 -8.71 -4.19 12.21
CA GLN A 444 -9.97 -4.09 12.95
C GLN A 444 -10.97 -3.18 12.23
N SER A 445 -10.52 -2.05 11.70
CA SER A 445 -11.35 -1.15 10.90
C SER A 445 -11.88 -1.83 9.63
N ALA A 446 -11.06 -2.62 8.93
CA ALA A 446 -11.52 -3.39 7.77
C ALA A 446 -12.61 -4.40 8.15
N VAL A 447 -12.41 -5.14 9.25
CA VAL A 447 -13.39 -6.09 9.78
C VAL A 447 -14.69 -5.38 10.17
N HIS A 448 -14.61 -4.26 10.88
CA HIS A 448 -15.77 -3.46 11.25
C HIS A 448 -16.55 -2.97 10.02
N GLY A 449 -15.85 -2.53 8.98
CA GLY A 449 -16.46 -2.07 7.73
C GLY A 449 -17.19 -3.18 7.00
N ALA A 450 -16.54 -4.33 6.82
CA ALA A 450 -17.12 -5.48 6.15
C ALA A 450 -18.33 -6.04 6.92
N MET A 451 -18.23 -6.23 8.23
CA MET A 451 -19.36 -6.66 9.07
C MET A 451 -20.53 -5.67 9.01
N ALA A 452 -20.23 -4.37 8.93
CA ALA A 452 -21.22 -3.32 8.79
C ALA A 452 -21.78 -3.15 7.36
N GLY A 453 -21.44 -4.03 6.41
CA GLY A 453 -22.02 -4.03 5.06
C GLY A 453 -21.35 -3.05 4.08
N TYR A 454 -20.27 -2.38 4.46
CA TYR A 454 -19.47 -1.61 3.49
C TYR A 454 -18.70 -2.57 2.57
N THR A 455 -18.55 -2.18 1.30
CA THR A 455 -17.86 -2.98 0.28
C THR A 455 -17.19 -2.05 -0.74
N GLY A 456 -16.23 -2.56 -1.52
CA GLY A 456 -15.49 -1.75 -2.49
C GLY A 456 -14.66 -0.64 -1.84
N PHE A 457 -14.27 -0.82 -0.58
CA PHE A 457 -13.56 0.17 0.22
C PHE A 457 -12.16 -0.31 0.62
N THR A 458 -11.35 0.66 0.99
CA THR A 458 -10.07 0.49 1.65
C THR A 458 -10.04 1.30 2.94
N VAL A 459 -9.06 1.03 3.79
CA VAL A 459 -8.92 1.70 5.09
C VAL A 459 -7.55 2.35 5.15
N GLY A 460 -7.48 3.52 5.78
CA GLY A 460 -6.21 4.11 6.20
C GLY A 460 -6.40 5.34 7.09
N PRO A 461 -5.31 5.82 7.70
CA PRO A 461 -5.30 7.04 8.49
C PRO A 461 -5.40 8.25 7.57
N VAL A 462 -6.34 9.13 7.85
CA VAL A 462 -6.48 10.45 7.26
C VAL A 462 -6.49 11.44 8.43
N ASN A 463 -5.50 12.31 8.51
CA ASN A 463 -5.31 13.23 9.64
C ASN A 463 -5.40 12.52 11.01
N SER A 464 -4.68 11.42 11.16
CA SER A 464 -4.61 10.57 12.37
C SER A 464 -5.91 9.87 12.76
N LYS A 465 -6.95 9.89 11.92
CA LYS A 465 -8.20 9.14 12.11
C LYS A 465 -8.36 8.10 11.00
N HIS A 466 -8.74 6.89 11.35
CA HIS A 466 -9.01 5.87 10.32
C HIS A 466 -10.31 6.20 9.60
N ALA A 467 -10.28 6.11 8.27
CA ALA A 467 -11.42 6.37 7.41
C ALA A 467 -11.61 5.24 6.40
N TYR A 468 -12.85 5.06 5.96
CA TYR A 468 -13.17 4.26 4.79
C TYR A 468 -13.00 5.12 3.55
N ILE A 469 -12.22 4.62 2.60
CA ILE A 469 -11.84 5.32 1.37
C ILE A 469 -12.27 4.44 0.19
N PRO A 470 -12.84 4.97 -0.89
CA PRO A 470 -13.14 4.16 -2.08
C PRO A 470 -11.86 3.58 -2.67
N ILE A 471 -11.85 2.29 -3.07
CA ILE A 471 -10.64 1.64 -3.62
C ILE A 471 -10.06 2.44 -4.79
N ALA A 472 -10.93 2.99 -5.65
CA ALA A 472 -10.53 3.81 -6.79
C ALA A 472 -9.62 4.99 -6.39
N ARG A 473 -9.89 5.64 -5.25
CA ARG A 473 -9.15 6.81 -4.78
C ARG A 473 -7.72 6.51 -4.39
N VAL A 474 -7.45 5.30 -3.90
CA VAL A 474 -6.09 4.85 -3.58
C VAL A 474 -5.27 4.53 -4.83
N THR A 475 -5.94 4.22 -5.95
CA THR A 475 -5.28 3.87 -7.22
C THR A 475 -5.19 5.01 -8.24
N GLU A 476 -5.79 6.16 -7.93
CA GLU A 476 -5.88 7.31 -8.84
C GLU A 476 -4.57 8.09 -8.97
N THR A 477 -3.90 8.35 -7.84
CA THR A 477 -2.69 9.17 -7.80
C THR A 477 -1.67 8.58 -6.84
N THR A 478 -0.41 8.74 -7.22
CA THR A 478 0.75 8.38 -6.41
C THR A 478 1.26 9.60 -5.67
N ASN A 479 1.49 9.46 -4.37
CA ASN A 479 2.14 10.48 -3.57
C ASN A 479 3.63 10.50 -3.87
N THR A 480 4.21 11.69 -4.03
CA THR A 480 5.65 11.89 -4.25
C THR A 480 6.17 12.97 -3.33
N VAL A 481 7.46 12.96 -3.05
CA VAL A 481 8.13 14.03 -2.31
C VAL A 481 7.99 15.33 -3.10
N LYS A 482 7.40 16.34 -2.47
CA LYS A 482 7.31 17.70 -3.03
C LYS A 482 8.57 18.46 -2.66
N LEU A 483 9.41 18.77 -3.65
CA LEU A 483 10.66 19.52 -3.43
C LEU A 483 10.44 20.93 -2.89
N THR A 484 9.26 21.51 -3.13
CA THR A 484 8.86 22.83 -2.63
C THR A 484 8.33 22.79 -1.19
N ASP A 485 8.11 21.60 -0.62
CA ASP A 485 7.60 21.48 0.74
C ASP A 485 8.70 21.65 1.79
N ARG A 486 8.28 22.10 2.98
CA ARG A 486 9.17 22.30 4.14
C ARG A 486 9.94 21.05 4.56
N MET A 487 9.44 19.85 4.27
CA MET A 487 10.13 18.61 4.60
C MET A 487 11.40 18.42 3.78
N TRP A 488 11.36 18.67 2.48
CA TRP A 488 12.55 18.61 1.64
C TRP A 488 13.56 19.70 2.02
N ALA A 489 13.08 20.93 2.26
CA ALA A 489 13.92 22.03 2.72
C ALA A 489 14.64 21.72 4.05
N ARG A 490 13.97 21.01 4.98
CA ARG A 490 14.60 20.54 6.22
C ARG A 490 15.68 19.49 5.97
N LEU A 491 15.47 18.57 5.02
CA LEU A 491 16.50 17.61 4.63
C LEU A 491 17.73 18.33 4.07
N LEU A 492 17.56 19.25 3.13
CA LEU A 492 18.67 20.02 2.55
C LEU A 492 19.42 20.80 3.64
N SER A 493 18.69 21.39 4.59
CA SER A 493 19.28 22.14 5.70
C SER A 493 20.02 21.24 6.70
N SER A 494 19.56 19.98 6.87
CA SER A 494 20.19 19.03 7.80
C SER A 494 21.44 18.38 7.22
N THR A 495 21.46 18.12 5.92
CA THR A 495 22.58 17.49 5.19
C THR A 495 23.60 18.52 4.71
N ASN A 496 23.19 19.79 4.61
CA ASN A 496 23.91 20.86 3.93
C ASN A 496 24.21 20.52 2.45
N GLN A 497 23.45 19.59 1.85
CA GLN A 497 23.60 19.24 0.45
C GLN A 497 23.06 20.38 -0.43
N PRO A 498 23.74 20.73 -1.54
CA PRO A 498 23.21 21.71 -2.48
C PRO A 498 22.00 21.14 -3.24
N SER A 499 21.25 22.04 -3.88
CA SER A 499 20.40 21.62 -4.98
C SER A 499 21.27 21.36 -6.20
N PHE A 500 21.23 20.15 -6.74
CA PHE A 500 21.94 19.77 -7.97
C PHE A 500 21.21 20.21 -9.25
N LEU A 501 20.26 21.14 -9.14
CA LEU A 501 19.63 21.77 -10.29
C LEU A 501 20.56 22.86 -10.84
N ASN A 502 20.70 22.95 -12.16
CA ASN A 502 21.46 24.04 -12.78
C ASN A 502 20.81 25.41 -12.44
N ASN A 503 21.58 26.27 -11.76
CA ASN A 503 21.32 27.69 -11.50
C ASN A 503 20.35 28.08 -10.32
N PRO A 504 20.82 27.99 -9.06
CA PRO A 504 20.04 28.38 -7.86
C PRO A 504 19.76 29.89 -7.69
N GLU A 505 20.50 30.79 -8.33
CA GLU A 505 20.29 32.25 -8.15
C GLU A 505 19.04 32.78 -8.87
N GLY A 506 18.59 32.10 -9.94
CA GLY A 506 17.30 32.37 -10.59
C GLY A 506 16.07 31.86 -9.81
N LEU A 507 16.27 30.94 -8.86
CA LEU A 507 15.21 30.20 -8.16
C LEU A 507 14.54 31.00 -7.02
N ARG A 508 15.21 31.99 -6.43
CA ARG A 508 14.60 32.85 -5.39
C ARG A 508 13.63 33.89 -5.96
N GLY A 509 13.73 34.21 -7.25
CA GLY A 509 12.95 35.28 -7.90
C GLY A 509 11.74 34.81 -8.72
N LYS A 510 11.61 33.52 -9.01
CA LYS A 510 10.56 32.97 -9.88
C LYS A 510 10.12 31.58 -9.41
N VAL A 511 9.32 31.50 -8.36
CA VAL A 511 8.52 30.27 -8.11
C VAL A 511 7.25 30.34 -8.97
N ASP A 512 7.44 30.60 -10.28
CA ASP A 512 6.35 30.71 -11.24
C ASP A 512 6.04 29.33 -11.84
N GLU A 513 4.81 29.16 -12.34
CA GLU A 513 4.30 27.95 -13.02
C GLU A 513 5.30 27.31 -13.99
N ALA A 514 6.17 28.10 -14.64
CA ALA A 514 7.21 27.62 -15.55
C ALA A 514 8.25 26.66 -14.90
N ILE A 515 8.62 26.85 -13.61
CA ILE A 515 9.54 25.94 -12.91
C ILE A 515 8.81 24.67 -12.48
N LEU A 516 7.55 24.80 -12.08
CA LEU A 516 6.70 23.64 -11.83
C LEU A 516 6.49 22.85 -13.13
N GLU A 517 6.32 23.53 -14.28
CA GLU A 517 6.28 22.92 -15.61
C GLU A 517 7.63 22.35 -16.03
N GLU A 518 8.78 22.91 -15.64
CA GLU A 518 10.09 22.34 -15.94
C GLU A 518 10.36 21.07 -15.11
N ILE A 519 10.07 21.10 -13.80
CA ILE A 519 10.10 19.92 -12.92
C ILE A 519 9.10 18.86 -13.41
N ASN A 520 7.89 19.28 -13.81
CA ASN A 520 6.88 18.36 -14.33
C ASN A 520 7.21 17.86 -15.74
N SER A 521 7.81 18.67 -16.62
CA SER A 521 8.19 18.25 -17.99
C SER A 521 9.42 17.34 -17.98
N MET A 522 10.36 17.54 -17.06
CA MET A 522 11.39 16.56 -16.75
C MET A 522 10.79 15.25 -16.22
N ARG A 523 9.70 15.30 -15.43
CA ARG A 523 8.92 14.09 -15.06
C ARG A 523 8.20 13.45 -16.25
N PHE A 524 7.62 14.22 -17.18
CA PHE A 524 6.84 13.68 -18.32
C PHE A 524 7.69 13.04 -19.42
N ASN A 525 8.94 13.46 -19.61
CA ASN A 525 9.88 12.76 -20.48
C ASN A 525 10.44 11.46 -19.85
N SER A 526 10.04 11.15 -18.61
CA SER A 526 10.62 10.10 -17.76
C SER A 526 9.61 9.04 -17.28
N ILE A 527 8.40 8.96 -17.85
CA ILE A 527 7.39 7.93 -17.52
C ILE A 527 7.33 6.85 -18.60
#